data_AF-A0AAE0IG64-F1
#
_entry.id   AF-A0AAE0IG64-F1
#
_cell.length_a   1.000
_cell.length_b   1.000
_cell.length_c   1.000
_cell.angle_alpha   90.00
_cell.angle_beta   90.00
_cell.angle_gamma   90.00
#
_symmetry.space_group_name_H-M   'P 1'
#
loop_
_entity.id
_entity.type
_entity.pdbx_description
1 polymer ?
#
loop_
_entity_poly.entity_id
_entity_poly.type
_entity_poly.pdbx_seq_one_letter_code
_entity_poly.pdbx_strand_id
1 'polypeptide(L)'
;MDGSHHMASTTTVTELDLSACHPNTIADRINAVPGLKTSTAFFTFLRANLNLPHSAMSSNVSTPNLLPHTSQTLPPISPSPLATNTPLTALDDIPPLSLDILTTHDDKVSALNLVADSVAQQRQRASLSLIFNPLLLSALCVLLACVYQFAWVRRDRDLGMVLTLGSGVIMSYLLGIRYVTSGYIQAAEGLKWDWLVADDGEEDVVIGTRFGTELIGALVLRLEPNPSLVGKKKNRTLSLKGGKGVIRAWTTKLRYRGKGVGGDMLREAVRVTREKCGRDAQVGFAKEHANSATVLPEMFNKVFRRDERRAAQALETVLGEWEKRKR
;
A
#
# COMPACT_ATOMS: atom_id res chain seq x y z
N MET A 1 -76.56 -6.70 10.21
CA MET A 1 -76.12 -8.09 10.46
C MET A 1 -74.73 -8.19 9.87
N ASP A 2 -73.78 -7.50 10.48
CA ASP A 2 -72.93 -8.03 11.58
C ASP A 2 -71.94 -9.06 11.00
N GLY A 3 -70.62 -8.89 11.05
CA GLY A 3 -69.85 -7.93 11.81
C GLY A 3 -68.40 -7.83 11.33
N SER A 4 -67.81 -6.75 11.79
CA SER A 4 -66.41 -6.34 11.67
C SER A 4 -65.46 -7.35 12.31
N HIS A 5 -64.33 -7.63 11.66
CA HIS A 5 -63.09 -7.92 12.37
C HIS A 5 -61.92 -7.19 11.69
N HIS A 6 -61.63 -6.01 12.24
CA HIS A 6 -60.28 -5.47 12.28
C HIS A 6 -59.38 -6.47 13.01
N MET A 7 -58.24 -6.84 12.42
CA MET A 7 -57.09 -7.27 13.22
C MET A 7 -55.97 -6.26 13.02
N ALA A 8 -55.68 -5.60 14.13
CA ALA A 8 -54.66 -4.60 14.32
C ALA A 8 -53.26 -5.20 14.20
N SER A 9 -52.33 -4.33 13.81
CA SER A 9 -50.90 -4.49 13.89
C SER A 9 -50.44 -4.87 15.29
N THR A 10 -49.64 -5.94 15.40
CA THR A 10 -48.70 -6.13 16.50
C THR A 10 -47.33 -6.44 15.92
N THR A 11 -46.60 -5.37 15.64
CA THR A 11 -45.14 -5.35 15.52
C THR A 11 -44.55 -5.93 16.80
N THR A 12 -44.02 -7.15 16.75
CA THR A 12 -43.20 -7.71 17.82
C THR A 12 -41.85 -7.00 17.80
N VAL A 13 -41.75 -5.91 18.55
CA VAL A 13 -40.49 -5.29 18.93
C VAL A 13 -39.79 -6.27 19.86
N THR A 14 -38.72 -6.92 19.38
CA THR A 14 -37.81 -7.66 20.26
C THR A 14 -37.05 -6.65 21.10
N GLU A 15 -37.57 -6.40 22.29
CA GLU A 15 -36.95 -5.60 23.34
C GLU A 15 -35.63 -6.29 23.75
N LEU A 16 -34.52 -5.61 23.49
CA LEU A 16 -33.19 -6.10 23.82
C LEU A 16 -32.94 -5.78 25.31
N ASP A 17 -33.16 -6.77 26.16
CA ASP A 17 -32.92 -6.69 27.60
C ASP A 17 -31.41 -6.47 27.86
N LEU A 18 -31.06 -5.28 28.35
CA LEU A 18 -29.69 -4.83 28.68
C LEU A 18 -29.34 -5.03 30.16
N SER A 19 -30.08 -5.88 30.88
CA SER A 19 -29.85 -6.12 32.31
C SER A 19 -28.63 -6.99 32.65
N ALA A 20 -27.84 -7.44 31.67
CA ALA A 20 -26.62 -8.24 31.88
C ALA A 20 -25.30 -7.44 31.81
N CYS A 21 -25.34 -6.11 31.97
CA CYS A 21 -24.12 -5.31 32.14
C CYS A 21 -23.79 -5.15 33.63
N HIS A 22 -22.91 -6.01 34.16
CA HIS A 22 -22.00 -5.60 35.23
C HIS A 22 -20.57 -6.08 34.93
N PRO A 23 -19.57 -5.21 35.15
CA PRO A 23 -18.18 -5.49 34.84
C PRO A 23 -17.61 -6.31 35.99
N ASN A 24 -16.87 -7.39 35.72
CA ASN A 24 -15.79 -7.83 36.60
C ASN A 24 -14.94 -8.96 36.00
N THR A 25 -13.64 -8.70 36.04
CA THR A 25 -12.53 -9.65 36.27
C THR A 25 -12.06 -10.54 35.12
N ILE A 26 -11.21 -9.91 34.30
CA ILE A 26 -10.16 -10.52 33.48
C ILE A 26 -9.18 -11.24 34.42
N ALA A 27 -9.38 -12.52 34.73
CA ALA A 27 -8.35 -13.31 35.42
C ALA A 27 -8.41 -14.83 35.24
N ASP A 28 -9.47 -15.43 34.67
CA ASP A 28 -9.66 -16.89 34.87
C ASP A 28 -9.94 -17.72 33.61
N ARG A 29 -9.23 -17.43 32.50
CA ARG A 29 -9.16 -18.34 31.34
C ARG A 29 -7.77 -18.49 30.73
N ILE A 30 -6.74 -18.47 31.57
CA ILE A 30 -5.39 -18.91 31.20
C ILE A 30 -5.22 -20.36 31.69
N ASN A 31 -5.90 -21.31 31.06
CA ASN A 31 -5.55 -22.74 31.07
C ASN A 31 -6.54 -23.55 30.21
N ALA A 32 -6.46 -23.36 28.90
CA ALA A 32 -6.95 -24.32 27.91
C ALA A 32 -6.31 -23.99 26.56
N VAL A 33 -5.12 -24.52 26.30
CA VAL A 33 -4.52 -24.57 24.95
C VAL A 33 -4.43 -26.04 24.56
N PRO A 34 -4.96 -26.39 23.37
CA PRO A 34 -4.04 -26.89 22.35
C PRO A 34 -4.36 -26.27 20.98
N GLY A 35 -3.35 -25.63 20.36
CA GLY A 35 -3.35 -25.41 18.91
C GLY A 35 -3.19 -23.98 18.40
N LEU A 36 -2.27 -23.18 18.94
CA LEU A 36 -1.75 -22.01 18.21
C LEU A 36 -0.39 -22.39 17.63
N LYS A 37 -0.33 -22.69 16.33
CA LYS A 37 0.92 -22.73 15.57
C LYS A 37 1.42 -21.28 15.40
N THR A 38 1.98 -20.71 16.45
CA THR A 38 2.72 -19.45 16.39
C THR A 38 4.12 -19.75 15.86
N SER A 39 4.39 -19.24 14.67
CA SER A 39 5.66 -19.40 13.97
C SER A 39 6.83 -18.87 14.82
N THR A 40 7.79 -19.74 15.10
CA THR A 40 9.08 -19.45 15.76
C THR A 40 9.87 -18.32 15.08
N ALA A 41 9.55 -17.95 13.85
CA ALA A 41 10.09 -16.78 13.14
C ALA A 41 9.77 -15.43 13.81
N PHE A 42 8.65 -15.29 14.53
CA PHE A 42 8.29 -14.02 15.16
C PHE A 42 9.16 -13.69 16.38
N PHE A 43 9.55 -14.71 17.16
CA PHE A 43 10.46 -14.52 18.29
C PHE A 43 11.92 -14.34 17.86
N THR A 44 12.35 -14.91 16.73
CA THR A 44 13.66 -14.62 16.14
C THR A 44 13.76 -13.16 15.65
N PHE A 45 12.67 -12.58 15.13
CA PHE A 45 12.64 -11.17 14.73
C PHE A 45 12.67 -10.20 15.93
N LEU A 46 11.99 -10.55 17.02
CA LEU A 46 12.04 -9.77 18.27
C LEU A 46 13.41 -9.86 18.95
N ARG A 47 14.07 -11.03 18.91
CA ARG A 47 15.44 -11.19 19.43
C ARG A 47 16.49 -10.42 18.62
N ALA A 48 16.25 -10.23 17.33
CA ALA A 48 17.17 -9.53 16.43
C ALA A 48 17.08 -7.98 16.49
N ASN A 49 16.00 -7.41 17.04
CA ASN A 49 15.80 -5.95 17.08
C ASN A 49 15.80 -5.33 18.48
N LEU A 50 15.89 -6.13 19.54
CA LEU A 50 16.12 -5.62 20.90
C LEU A 50 17.63 -5.64 21.20
N ASN A 51 18.32 -4.55 20.85
CA ASN A 51 19.61 -4.20 21.41
C ASN A 51 19.45 -3.99 22.92
N LEU A 52 19.55 -5.05 23.70
CA LEU A 52 19.79 -4.96 25.14
C LEU A 52 21.29 -4.72 25.33
N PRO A 53 21.74 -3.55 25.82
CA PRO A 53 23.11 -3.41 26.26
C PRO A 53 23.38 -4.44 27.36
N HIS A 54 24.45 -5.23 27.19
CA HIS A 54 24.97 -6.13 28.21
C HIS A 54 25.48 -5.31 29.40
N SER A 55 24.61 -4.97 30.36
CA SER A 55 24.89 -4.69 31.79
C SER A 55 23.64 -4.14 32.49
N ALA A 56 22.69 -5.01 32.83
CA ALA A 56 21.68 -4.73 33.87
C ALA A 56 20.96 -6.02 34.32
N MET A 57 21.69 -7.13 34.50
CA MET A 57 21.28 -8.15 35.45
C MET A 57 22.19 -7.99 36.67
N SER A 58 21.77 -7.14 37.60
CA SER A 58 22.10 -7.35 39.00
C SER A 58 20.99 -6.73 39.85
N SER A 59 20.39 -7.62 40.62
CA SER A 59 19.45 -7.40 41.70
C SER A 59 19.82 -6.23 42.61
N ASN A 60 18.89 -5.31 42.83
CA ASN A 60 18.89 -4.46 44.03
C ASN A 60 17.67 -4.84 44.88
N VAL A 61 17.89 -5.84 45.74
CA VAL A 61 17.09 -6.09 46.94
C VAL A 61 17.84 -5.42 48.09
N SER A 62 17.14 -4.49 48.75
CA SER A 62 17.25 -4.08 50.16
C SER A 62 18.65 -3.86 50.78
N THR A 63 18.97 -2.59 51.06
CA THR A 63 19.90 -2.15 52.12
C THR A 63 19.47 -2.69 53.50
N PRO A 64 20.41 -3.05 54.41
CA PRO A 64 21.02 -2.04 55.27
C PRO A 64 22.53 -2.19 55.58
N ASN A 65 23.09 -1.04 55.95
CA ASN A 65 24.40 -0.69 56.53
C ASN A 65 25.18 -1.78 57.28
N LEU A 66 26.51 -1.80 57.10
CA LEU A 66 27.55 -1.87 58.16
C LEU A 66 28.94 -1.53 57.55
N LEU A 67 29.55 -0.40 57.95
CA LEU A 67 31.01 -0.21 58.05
C LEU A 67 31.48 -0.88 59.37
N PRO A 68 32.78 -1.14 59.69
CA PRO A 68 33.99 -0.38 59.30
C PRO A 68 35.33 -1.17 59.13
N HIS A 69 36.42 -0.42 58.82
CA HIS A 69 37.86 -0.69 59.09
C HIS A 69 38.60 -1.82 58.31
N THR A 70 39.90 -1.83 57.98
CA THR A 70 41.04 -0.87 57.94
C THR A 70 42.23 -1.63 57.29
N SER A 71 43.04 -0.93 56.47
CA SER A 71 44.47 -1.15 56.09
C SER A 71 44.99 -2.41 55.36
N GLN A 72 45.70 -2.19 54.24
CA GLN A 72 47.10 -2.60 53.89
C GLN A 72 47.26 -2.75 52.35
N THR A 73 47.92 -1.84 51.62
CA THR A 73 49.36 -1.71 51.25
C THR A 73 49.78 -2.45 49.93
N LEU A 74 50.31 -1.68 48.95
CA LEU A 74 51.14 -2.00 47.73
C LEU A 74 50.46 -2.54 46.42
N PRO A 75 51.07 -2.41 45.21
CA PRO A 75 51.30 -1.23 44.33
C PRO A 75 50.61 -1.36 42.92
N PRO A 76 50.70 -0.37 41.98
CA PRO A 76 49.97 -0.43 40.70
C PRO A 76 50.72 -1.21 39.60
N ILE A 77 49.99 -2.00 38.80
CA ILE A 77 50.52 -2.69 37.61
C ILE A 77 50.11 -1.92 36.35
N SER A 78 51.10 -1.62 35.51
CA SER A 78 51.07 -0.84 34.26
C SER A 78 50.03 -1.23 33.20
N PRO A 79 49.64 -0.28 32.32
CA PRO A 79 48.79 -0.54 31.16
C PRO A 79 49.56 -1.21 30.00
N SER A 80 48.94 -2.22 29.37
CA SER A 80 49.45 -2.84 28.13
C SER A 80 49.38 -1.90 26.93
N PRO A 81 50.45 -1.78 26.11
CA PRO A 81 50.45 -1.01 24.88
C PRO A 81 50.31 -1.93 23.65
N LEU A 82 49.10 -2.02 23.09
CA LEU A 82 48.88 -2.50 21.72
C LEU A 82 47.50 -1.96 21.27
N ALA A 83 47.48 -0.78 20.65
CA ALA A 83 47.29 -0.62 19.19
C ALA A 83 45.99 -1.33 18.74
N THR A 84 44.92 -0.65 18.31
CA THR A 84 44.92 0.40 17.28
C THR A 84 43.53 1.03 17.30
N ASN A 85 43.46 2.36 17.36
CA ASN A 85 42.25 3.12 17.05
C ASN A 85 41.79 2.76 15.62
N THR A 86 40.81 1.88 15.51
CA THR A 86 40.06 1.70 14.27
C THR A 86 39.12 2.91 14.19
N PRO A 87 39.25 3.81 13.19
CA PRO A 87 38.22 4.79 12.95
C PRO A 87 36.95 4.02 12.58
N LEU A 88 35.84 4.42 13.20
CA LEU A 88 34.49 3.94 12.93
C LEU A 88 34.32 3.75 11.42
N THR A 89 34.14 2.50 11.00
CA THR A 89 33.76 2.15 9.64
C THR A 89 32.52 2.97 9.30
N ALA A 90 32.65 3.82 8.29
CA ALA A 90 31.62 4.72 7.83
C ALA A 90 30.32 3.95 7.55
N LEU A 91 29.19 4.56 7.87
CA LEU A 91 27.86 4.16 7.38
C LEU A 91 27.73 4.39 5.85
N ASP A 92 28.80 4.20 5.08
CA ASP A 92 28.89 4.41 3.62
C ASP A 92 28.34 3.22 2.81
N ASP A 93 28.03 2.09 3.46
CA ASP A 93 27.52 0.89 2.78
C ASP A 93 25.99 0.86 2.59
N ILE A 94 25.27 1.92 2.99
CA ILE A 94 23.84 2.06 2.69
C ILE A 94 23.73 2.97 1.45
N PRO A 95 23.28 2.43 0.29
CA PRO A 95 23.09 3.27 -0.90
C PRO A 95 22.16 4.44 -0.57
N PRO A 96 22.55 5.69 -0.88
CA PRO A 96 21.71 6.83 -0.59
C PRO A 96 20.42 6.72 -1.41
N LEU A 97 19.30 7.02 -0.75
CA LEU A 97 18.02 7.23 -1.42
C LEU A 97 18.06 8.62 -2.04
N SER A 98 18.19 8.72 -3.37
CA SER A 98 18.14 10.00 -4.08
C SER A 98 16.76 10.20 -4.70
N LEU A 99 16.29 11.44 -4.68
CA LEU A 99 15.01 11.83 -5.24
C LEU A 99 15.26 13.01 -6.16
N ASP A 100 15.18 12.75 -7.46
CA ASP A 100 15.63 13.68 -8.49
C ASP A 100 14.53 13.90 -9.53
N ILE A 101 14.53 15.09 -10.14
CA ILE A 101 13.70 15.39 -11.30
C ILE A 101 14.42 14.82 -12.52
N LEU A 102 13.78 13.87 -13.22
CA LEU A 102 14.38 13.16 -14.34
C LEU A 102 14.32 14.05 -15.58
N THR A 103 15.48 14.55 -16.00
CA THR A 103 15.64 15.37 -17.21
C THR A 103 16.08 14.54 -18.40
N THR A 104 16.86 13.48 -18.18
CA THR A 104 17.35 12.57 -19.21
C THR A 104 16.22 11.76 -19.85
N HIS A 105 16.25 11.60 -21.17
CA HIS A 105 15.27 10.78 -21.90
C HIS A 105 15.26 9.32 -21.41
N ASP A 106 16.43 8.70 -21.26
CA ASP A 106 16.56 7.31 -20.81
C ASP A 106 15.98 7.08 -19.40
N ASP A 107 16.20 8.02 -18.50
CA ASP A 107 15.64 7.99 -17.15
C ASP A 107 14.11 8.09 -17.17
N LYS A 108 13.57 8.99 -18.00
CA LYS A 108 12.11 9.14 -18.20
C LYS A 108 11.47 7.87 -18.77
N VAL A 109 12.14 7.21 -19.73
CA VAL A 109 11.68 5.90 -20.25
C VAL A 109 11.72 4.83 -19.17
N SER A 110 12.78 4.78 -18.37
CA SER A 110 12.88 3.87 -17.22
C SER A 110 11.77 4.09 -16.19
N ALA A 111 11.42 5.36 -15.94
CA ALA A 111 10.31 5.73 -15.06
C ALA A 111 8.95 5.31 -15.63
N LEU A 112 8.72 5.51 -16.94
CA LEU A 112 7.52 5.03 -17.62
C LEU A 112 7.40 3.51 -17.58
N ASN A 113 8.47 2.79 -17.85
CA ASN A 113 8.48 1.33 -17.73
C ASN A 113 8.09 0.88 -16.31
N LEU A 114 8.57 1.58 -15.28
CA LEU A 114 8.19 1.29 -13.89
C LEU A 114 6.69 1.56 -13.62
N VAL A 115 6.12 2.60 -14.22
CA VAL A 115 4.67 2.87 -14.18
C VAL A 115 3.90 1.79 -14.93
N ALA A 116 4.30 1.47 -16.17
CA ALA A 116 3.68 0.45 -17.02
C ALA A 116 3.70 -0.93 -16.35
N ASP A 117 4.83 -1.33 -15.77
CA ASP A 117 4.96 -2.54 -14.97
C ASP A 117 3.99 -2.55 -13.79
N SER A 118 3.79 -1.40 -13.14
CA SER A 118 2.87 -1.32 -12.02
C SER A 118 1.41 -1.47 -12.44
N VAL A 119 1.02 -0.97 -13.62
CA VAL A 119 -0.30 -1.19 -14.23
C VAL A 119 -0.44 -2.64 -14.68
N ALA A 120 0.59 -3.23 -15.29
CA ALA A 120 0.61 -4.64 -15.63
C ALA A 120 0.44 -5.54 -14.38
N GLN A 121 1.06 -5.17 -13.25
CA GLN A 121 0.88 -5.84 -11.96
C GLN A 121 -0.56 -5.70 -11.40
N GLN A 122 -1.31 -4.65 -11.77
CA GLN A 122 -2.72 -4.52 -11.37
C GLN A 122 -3.55 -5.68 -11.93
N ARG A 123 -3.20 -6.21 -13.12
CA ARG A 123 -3.86 -7.39 -13.70
C ARG A 123 -3.85 -8.58 -12.75
N GLN A 124 -2.72 -8.85 -12.11
CA GLN A 124 -2.60 -10.00 -11.20
C GLN A 124 -3.42 -9.80 -9.92
N ARG A 125 -3.52 -8.56 -9.44
CA ARG A 125 -4.37 -8.25 -8.28
C ARG A 125 -5.86 -8.31 -8.64
N ALA A 126 -6.21 -7.79 -9.82
CA ALA A 126 -7.55 -7.86 -10.38
C ALA A 126 -8.01 -9.31 -10.55
N SER A 127 -7.16 -10.17 -11.14
CA SER A 127 -7.48 -11.58 -11.34
C SER A 127 -7.70 -12.30 -10.01
N LEU A 128 -6.82 -12.11 -9.02
CA LEU A 128 -7.00 -12.70 -7.70
C LEU A 128 -8.28 -12.19 -7.01
N SER A 129 -8.57 -10.89 -7.10
CA SER A 129 -9.79 -10.33 -6.51
C SER A 129 -11.06 -10.86 -7.19
N LEU A 130 -11.02 -11.20 -8.47
CA LEU A 130 -12.13 -11.83 -9.20
C LEU A 130 -12.26 -13.31 -8.84
N ILE A 131 -11.15 -14.04 -8.83
CA ILE A 131 -11.12 -15.48 -8.48
C ILE A 131 -11.75 -15.71 -7.10
N PHE A 132 -11.41 -14.85 -6.12
CA PHE A 132 -11.89 -14.95 -4.75
C PHE A 132 -13.13 -14.07 -4.46
N ASN A 133 -13.81 -13.57 -5.50
CA ASN A 133 -15.04 -12.83 -5.27
C ASN A 133 -16.17 -13.80 -4.86
N PRO A 134 -16.89 -13.55 -3.76
CA PRO A 134 -17.90 -14.49 -3.25
C PRO A 134 -19.04 -14.75 -4.26
N LEU A 135 -19.40 -13.77 -5.09
CA LEU A 135 -20.44 -13.94 -6.12
C LEU A 135 -19.98 -14.82 -7.28
N LEU A 136 -18.71 -14.74 -7.66
CA LEU A 136 -18.15 -15.56 -8.72
C LEU A 136 -17.86 -16.99 -8.24
N LEU A 137 -17.41 -17.14 -7.00
CA LEU A 137 -17.26 -18.44 -6.34
C LEU A 137 -18.60 -19.16 -6.18
N SER A 138 -19.67 -18.46 -5.77
CA SER A 138 -20.98 -19.10 -5.65
C SER A 138 -21.50 -19.58 -7.01
N ALA A 139 -21.35 -18.78 -8.06
CA ALA A 139 -21.69 -19.18 -9.43
C ALA A 139 -20.89 -20.41 -9.89
N LEU A 140 -19.59 -20.45 -9.61
CA LEU A 140 -18.73 -21.60 -9.92
C LEU A 140 -19.19 -22.86 -9.15
N CYS A 141 -19.50 -22.74 -7.86
CA CYS A 141 -20.00 -23.85 -7.04
C CYS A 141 -21.33 -24.40 -7.56
N VAL A 142 -22.25 -23.53 -7.98
CA VAL A 142 -23.53 -23.95 -8.59
C VAL A 142 -23.29 -24.71 -9.89
N LEU A 143 -22.41 -24.21 -10.76
CA LEU A 143 -22.06 -24.90 -12.01
C LEU A 143 -21.43 -26.28 -11.76
N LEU A 144 -20.51 -26.37 -10.80
CA LEU A 144 -19.90 -27.65 -10.40
C LEU A 144 -20.93 -28.61 -9.79
N ALA A 145 -21.87 -28.11 -8.98
CA ALA A 145 -22.96 -28.91 -8.45
C ALA A 145 -23.90 -29.42 -9.55
N CYS A 146 -24.19 -28.60 -10.57
CA CYS A 146 -24.95 -29.02 -11.74
C CYS A 146 -24.23 -30.13 -12.52
N VAL A 147 -22.91 -29.99 -12.75
CA VAL A 147 -22.09 -31.03 -13.39
C VAL A 147 -22.11 -32.32 -12.58
N TYR A 148 -21.95 -32.23 -11.26
CA TYR A 148 -22.00 -33.38 -10.36
C TYR A 148 -23.37 -34.08 -10.42
N GLN A 149 -24.47 -33.34 -10.30
CA GLN A 149 -25.83 -33.89 -10.39
C GLN A 149 -26.10 -34.55 -11.75
N PHE A 150 -25.62 -33.95 -12.84
CA PHE A 150 -25.83 -34.47 -14.18
C PHE A 150 -24.99 -35.73 -14.45
N ALA A 151 -23.69 -35.71 -14.19
CA ALA A 151 -22.78 -36.80 -14.54
C ALA A 151 -22.80 -37.93 -13.50
N TRP A 152 -22.88 -37.63 -12.20
CA TRP A 152 -22.83 -38.64 -11.15
C TRP A 152 -24.21 -39.27 -10.88
N VAL A 153 -25.23 -38.44 -10.67
CA VAL A 153 -26.55 -38.92 -10.19
C VAL A 153 -27.43 -39.43 -11.33
N ARG A 154 -27.39 -38.80 -12.52
CA ARG A 154 -28.30 -39.12 -13.63
C ARG A 154 -27.74 -40.08 -14.69
N ARG A 155 -26.41 -40.26 -14.78
CA ARG A 155 -25.77 -40.88 -15.96
C ARG A 155 -24.73 -41.97 -15.62
N ASP A 156 -24.99 -42.77 -14.58
CA ASP A 156 -24.21 -43.96 -14.17
C ASP A 156 -22.96 -43.74 -13.29
N ARG A 157 -22.89 -42.69 -12.47
CA ARG A 157 -21.78 -42.49 -11.50
C ARG A 157 -20.39 -42.53 -12.16
N ASP A 158 -20.29 -42.03 -13.40
CA ASP A 158 -19.03 -41.98 -14.13
C ASP A 158 -18.13 -40.86 -13.58
N LEU A 159 -17.11 -41.27 -12.83
CA LEU A 159 -16.13 -40.39 -12.22
C LEU A 159 -15.29 -39.66 -13.27
N GLY A 160 -14.99 -40.31 -14.41
CA GLY A 160 -14.24 -39.72 -15.51
C GLY A 160 -14.97 -38.52 -16.09
N MET A 161 -16.28 -38.67 -16.36
CA MET A 161 -17.10 -37.60 -16.89
C MET A 161 -17.22 -36.40 -15.93
N VAL A 162 -17.36 -36.65 -14.62
CA VAL A 162 -17.38 -35.58 -13.60
C VAL A 162 -16.07 -34.80 -13.59
N LEU A 163 -14.92 -35.47 -13.63
CA LEU A 163 -13.61 -34.83 -13.62
C LEU A 163 -13.36 -34.01 -14.90
N THR A 164 -13.68 -34.55 -16.08
CA THR A 164 -13.46 -33.84 -17.36
C THR A 164 -14.39 -32.63 -17.49
N LEU A 165 -15.68 -32.76 -17.16
CA LEU A 165 -16.60 -31.62 -17.20
C LEU A 165 -16.30 -30.60 -16.11
N GLY A 166 -16.00 -31.05 -14.89
CA GLY A 166 -15.65 -30.17 -13.77
C GLY A 166 -14.38 -29.37 -14.05
N SER A 167 -13.33 -30.01 -14.56
CA SER A 167 -12.10 -29.32 -14.98
C SER A 167 -12.36 -28.35 -16.15
N GLY A 168 -13.22 -28.71 -17.10
CA GLY A 168 -13.65 -27.81 -18.19
C GLY A 168 -14.37 -26.55 -17.67
N VAL A 169 -15.25 -26.69 -16.68
CA VAL A 169 -15.92 -25.57 -16.02
C VAL A 169 -14.92 -24.67 -15.29
N ILE A 170 -13.99 -25.25 -14.52
CA ILE A 170 -12.93 -24.49 -13.82
C ILE A 170 -12.03 -23.76 -14.82
N MET A 171 -11.63 -24.44 -15.90
CA MET A 171 -10.79 -23.85 -16.95
C MET A 171 -11.50 -22.69 -17.64
N SER A 172 -12.78 -22.87 -17.98
CA SER A 172 -13.61 -21.83 -18.59
C SER A 172 -13.77 -20.62 -17.66
N TYR A 173 -13.96 -20.86 -16.37
CA TYR A 173 -14.01 -19.81 -15.34
C TYR A 173 -12.72 -18.99 -15.27
N LEU A 174 -11.57 -19.66 -15.18
CA LEU A 174 -10.27 -18.98 -15.13
C LEU A 174 -9.96 -18.24 -16.45
N LEU A 175 -10.35 -18.81 -17.59
CA LEU A 175 -10.18 -18.17 -18.90
C LEU A 175 -11.05 -16.92 -19.04
N GLY A 176 -12.29 -16.97 -18.55
CA GLY A 176 -13.18 -15.81 -18.50
C GLY A 176 -12.59 -14.67 -17.67
N ILE A 177 -12.03 -14.96 -16.49
CA ILE A 177 -11.35 -13.96 -15.67
C ILE A 177 -10.11 -13.39 -16.40
N ARG A 178 -9.33 -14.25 -17.07
CA ARG A 178 -8.18 -13.80 -17.88
C ARG A 178 -8.60 -12.89 -19.02
N TYR A 179 -9.73 -13.15 -19.66
CA TYR A 179 -10.28 -12.34 -20.74
C TYR A 179 -10.70 -10.96 -20.23
N VAL A 180 -11.50 -10.91 -19.16
CA VAL A 180 -11.99 -9.64 -18.59
C VAL A 180 -10.85 -8.78 -18.01
N THR A 181 -9.78 -9.40 -17.52
CA THR A 181 -8.59 -8.68 -17.01
C THR A 181 -7.58 -8.29 -18.10
N SER A 182 -7.80 -8.66 -19.36
CA SER A 182 -6.84 -8.40 -20.45
C SER A 182 -6.65 -6.90 -20.75
N GLY A 183 -7.67 -6.06 -20.50
CA GLY A 183 -7.60 -4.62 -20.76
C GLY A 183 -6.53 -3.88 -19.95
N TYR A 184 -6.06 -4.44 -18.82
CA TYR A 184 -4.92 -3.86 -18.08
C TYR A 184 -3.61 -3.91 -18.87
N ILE A 185 -3.45 -4.89 -19.77
CA ILE A 185 -2.27 -4.99 -20.64
C ILE A 185 -2.30 -3.85 -21.66
N GLN A 186 -3.45 -3.65 -22.30
CA GLN A 186 -3.64 -2.56 -23.26
C GLN A 186 -3.45 -1.18 -22.60
N ALA A 187 -3.94 -1.01 -21.37
CA ALA A 187 -3.69 0.20 -20.59
C ALA A 187 -2.20 0.41 -20.29
N ALA A 188 -1.45 -0.66 -20.00
CA ALA A 188 0.00 -0.58 -19.80
C ALA A 188 0.76 -0.28 -21.10
N GLU A 189 0.35 -0.87 -22.23
CA GLU A 189 0.91 -0.61 -23.56
C GLU A 189 0.66 0.82 -24.04
N GLY A 190 -0.40 1.47 -23.55
CA GLY A 190 -0.69 2.88 -23.80
C GLY A 190 0.23 3.88 -23.09
N LEU A 191 1.00 3.44 -22.08
CA LEU A 191 1.92 4.28 -21.31
C LEU A 191 3.27 4.47 -22.03
N LYS A 192 3.22 4.91 -23.29
CA LYS A 192 4.38 5.23 -24.12
C LYS A 192 4.83 6.67 -23.90
N TRP A 193 5.90 7.07 -24.60
CA TRP A 193 6.41 8.45 -24.56
C TRP A 193 5.32 9.49 -24.88
N ASP A 194 4.45 9.19 -25.85
CA ASP A 194 3.32 10.05 -26.23
C ASP A 194 2.36 10.32 -25.07
N TRP A 195 2.29 9.41 -24.09
CA TRP A 195 1.48 9.63 -22.90
C TRP A 195 2.07 10.71 -21.98
N LEU A 196 3.39 10.90 -21.94
CA LEU A 196 4.05 11.97 -21.15
C LEU A 196 3.86 13.35 -21.78
N VAL A 197 3.69 13.39 -23.09
CA VAL A 197 3.46 14.63 -23.83
C VAL A 197 1.97 14.94 -23.74
N ALA A 198 1.62 16.14 -23.31
CA ALA A 198 0.25 16.61 -23.33
C ALA A 198 -0.20 16.91 -24.77
N ASP A 199 -1.50 16.95 -25.01
CA ASP A 199 -2.07 17.21 -26.35
C ASP A 199 -1.67 18.60 -26.90
N ASP A 200 -1.21 19.50 -26.02
CA ASP A 200 -0.65 20.81 -26.35
C ASP A 200 0.85 20.77 -26.72
N GLY A 201 1.47 19.58 -26.73
CA GLY A 201 2.89 19.35 -27.03
C GLY A 201 3.82 19.50 -25.83
N GLU A 202 3.28 19.68 -24.62
CA GLU A 202 4.09 19.97 -23.43
C GLU A 202 4.48 18.70 -22.66
N GLU A 203 5.76 18.60 -22.31
CA GLU A 203 6.26 17.45 -21.56
C GLU A 203 5.91 17.52 -20.06
N ASP A 204 5.39 16.43 -19.52
CA ASP A 204 5.17 16.26 -18.09
C ASP A 204 6.48 16.18 -17.30
N VAL A 205 6.45 16.67 -16.06
CA VAL A 205 7.58 16.59 -15.14
C VAL A 205 7.61 15.21 -14.49
N VAL A 206 8.70 14.47 -14.70
CA VAL A 206 8.89 13.14 -14.10
C VAL A 206 9.83 13.26 -12.90
N ILE A 207 9.36 12.82 -11.73
CA ILE A 207 10.13 12.73 -10.49
C ILE A 207 10.38 11.26 -10.21
N GLY A 208 11.63 10.90 -10.01
CA GLY A 208 12.05 9.52 -9.81
C GLY A 208 12.87 9.39 -8.55
N THR A 209 12.71 8.25 -7.89
CA THR A 209 13.45 7.93 -6.67
C THR A 209 14.37 6.75 -6.95
N ARG A 210 15.65 6.93 -6.69
CA ARG A 210 16.70 5.93 -6.86
C ARG A 210 17.20 5.46 -5.53
N PHE A 211 17.52 4.17 -5.45
CA PHE A 211 18.25 3.58 -4.35
C PHE A 211 19.51 2.96 -4.92
N GLY A 212 20.65 3.63 -4.71
CA GLY A 212 21.87 3.34 -5.46
C GLY A 212 21.68 3.64 -6.95
N THR A 213 21.87 2.63 -7.81
CA THR A 213 21.72 2.74 -9.26
C THR A 213 20.31 2.41 -9.77
N GLU A 214 19.48 1.81 -8.93
CA GLU A 214 18.18 1.30 -9.35
C GLU A 214 17.07 2.34 -9.13
N LEU A 215 16.28 2.59 -10.18
CA LEU A 215 15.04 3.36 -10.05
C LEU A 215 13.99 2.52 -9.32
N ILE A 216 13.51 3.02 -8.18
CA ILE A 216 12.59 2.32 -7.29
C ILE A 216 11.21 2.96 -7.18
N GLY A 217 11.07 4.21 -7.61
CA GLY A 217 9.79 4.92 -7.66
C GLY A 217 9.75 5.92 -8.81
N ALA A 218 8.56 6.16 -9.33
CA ALA A 218 8.31 7.10 -10.42
C ALA A 218 6.98 7.84 -10.18
N LEU A 219 7.00 9.15 -10.35
CA LEU A 219 5.85 10.04 -10.25
C LEU A 219 5.85 10.95 -11.48
N VAL A 220 4.70 11.03 -12.14
CA VAL A 220 4.50 11.90 -13.31
C VAL A 220 3.55 13.03 -12.91
N LEU A 221 4.04 14.26 -13.04
CA LEU A 221 3.37 15.48 -12.65
C LEU A 221 3.14 16.35 -13.88
N ARG A 222 1.87 16.63 -14.18
CA ARG A 222 1.46 17.61 -15.18
C ARG A 222 1.19 18.94 -14.51
N LEU A 223 1.77 20.02 -15.03
CA LEU A 223 1.52 21.37 -14.53
C LEU A 223 0.51 22.04 -15.46
N GLU A 224 -0.72 22.22 -14.97
CA GLU A 224 -1.78 22.85 -15.75
C GLU A 224 -1.84 24.35 -15.43
N PRO A 225 -1.84 25.22 -16.46
CA PRO A 225 -1.99 26.66 -16.27
C PRO A 225 -3.37 27.01 -15.73
N ASN A 226 -3.48 28.18 -15.11
CA ASN A 226 -4.77 28.62 -14.59
C ASN A 226 -5.73 28.90 -15.77
N PRO A 227 -6.93 28.29 -15.82
CA PRO A 227 -7.90 28.49 -16.91
C PRO A 227 -8.29 29.98 -17.10
N SER A 228 -8.20 30.80 -16.06
CA SER A 228 -8.47 32.25 -16.13
C SER A 228 -7.42 33.06 -16.91
N LEU A 229 -6.25 32.48 -17.22
CA LEU A 229 -5.14 33.14 -17.92
C LEU A 229 -4.90 32.62 -19.34
N VAL A 230 -5.76 31.72 -19.85
CA VAL A 230 -5.57 30.96 -21.10
C VAL A 230 -5.56 31.82 -22.39
N GLY A 231 -5.86 33.12 -22.30
CA GLY A 231 -5.90 34.02 -23.48
C GLY A 231 -4.64 34.82 -23.80
N LYS A 232 -3.62 34.89 -22.93
CA LYS A 232 -2.44 35.77 -23.13
C LYS A 232 -1.15 34.96 -23.29
N LYS A 233 -1.02 34.28 -24.43
CA LYS A 233 0.19 33.52 -24.80
C LYS A 233 1.34 34.46 -25.16
N LYS A 234 2.34 34.55 -24.28
CA LYS A 234 3.75 34.71 -24.72
C LYS A 234 4.80 34.20 -23.73
N ASN A 235 4.44 33.89 -22.46
CA ASN A 235 5.42 33.38 -21.49
C ASN A 235 4.83 32.30 -20.55
N ARG A 236 5.32 31.06 -20.65
CA ARG A 236 4.84 29.87 -19.92
C ARG A 236 4.94 30.02 -18.41
N THR A 237 6.00 30.67 -17.91
CA THR A 237 6.17 30.97 -16.47
C THR A 237 5.08 31.90 -15.92
N LEU A 238 4.52 32.78 -16.76
CA LEU A 238 3.41 33.65 -16.37
C LEU A 238 2.06 32.91 -16.43
N SER A 239 1.89 31.98 -17.38
CA SER A 239 0.66 31.19 -17.53
C SER A 239 0.48 30.12 -16.45
N LEU A 240 1.59 29.56 -15.96
CA LEU A 240 1.58 28.59 -14.85
C LEU A 240 1.35 29.26 -13.49
N LYS A 241 1.57 30.57 -13.36
CA LYS A 241 1.40 31.29 -12.09
C LYS A 241 -0.07 31.30 -11.67
N GLY A 242 -0.37 30.70 -10.52
CA GLY A 242 -1.73 30.44 -10.04
C GLY A 242 -2.38 29.20 -10.67
N GLY A 243 -1.62 28.36 -11.37
CA GLY A 243 -2.06 27.08 -11.93
C GLY A 243 -2.16 25.96 -10.88
N LYS A 244 -2.27 24.72 -11.35
CA LYS A 244 -2.37 23.52 -10.50
C LYS A 244 -1.44 22.41 -10.98
N GLY A 245 -0.94 21.61 -10.04
CA GLY A 245 -0.19 20.39 -10.31
C GLY A 245 -1.10 19.18 -10.28
N VAL A 246 -1.12 18.40 -11.35
CA VAL A 246 -1.94 17.20 -11.50
C VAL A 246 -1.03 15.98 -11.59
N ILE A 247 -1.11 15.09 -10.60
CA ILE A 247 -0.34 13.85 -10.57
C ILE A 247 -1.04 12.82 -11.45
N ARG A 248 -0.40 12.44 -12.57
CA ARG A 248 -0.92 11.48 -13.55
C ARG A 248 -0.45 10.06 -13.32
N ALA A 249 0.67 9.87 -12.65
CA ALA A 249 1.12 8.55 -12.20
C ALA A 249 1.91 8.68 -10.91
N TRP A 250 1.79 7.69 -10.04
CA TRP A 250 2.60 7.58 -8.82
C TRP A 250 2.75 6.12 -8.45
N THR A 251 3.98 5.63 -8.44
CA THR A 251 4.26 4.23 -8.17
C THR A 251 5.60 4.04 -7.50
N THR A 252 5.68 2.96 -6.73
CA THR A 252 6.89 2.49 -6.07
C THR A 252 6.97 0.98 -6.25
N LYS A 253 8.19 0.47 -6.43
CA LYS A 253 8.47 -0.96 -6.49
C LYS A 253 7.97 -1.63 -5.21
N LEU A 254 7.38 -2.81 -5.37
CA LEU A 254 6.67 -3.52 -4.29
C LEU A 254 7.55 -3.69 -3.03
N ARG A 255 8.84 -3.99 -3.19
CA ARG A 255 9.80 -4.19 -2.11
C ARG A 255 10.17 -2.93 -1.31
N TYR A 256 9.83 -1.74 -1.82
CA TYR A 256 10.04 -0.44 -1.17
C TYR A 256 8.74 0.23 -0.72
N ARG A 257 7.58 -0.43 -0.90
CA ARG A 257 6.30 0.06 -0.38
C ARG A 257 6.29 -0.02 1.14
N GLY A 258 5.61 0.93 1.77
CA GLY A 258 5.53 1.02 3.24
C GLY A 258 6.78 1.60 3.92
N LYS A 259 7.81 2.01 3.16
CA LYS A 259 9.05 2.60 3.69
C LYS A 259 9.09 4.14 3.65
N GLY A 260 7.96 4.80 3.41
CA GLY A 260 7.90 6.27 3.30
C GLY A 260 8.29 6.86 1.94
N VAL A 261 9.00 6.11 1.08
CA VAL A 261 9.47 6.56 -0.25
C VAL A 261 8.38 7.26 -1.07
N GLY A 262 7.19 6.69 -1.12
CA GLY A 262 6.08 7.28 -1.88
C GLY A 262 5.65 8.65 -1.32
N GLY A 263 5.69 8.84 0.00
CA GLY A 263 5.34 10.11 0.64
C GLY A 263 6.39 11.20 0.33
N ASP A 264 7.67 10.83 0.29
CA ASP A 264 8.74 11.76 -0.07
C ASP A 264 8.61 12.24 -1.52
N MET A 265 8.19 11.36 -2.44
CA MET A 265 7.85 11.76 -3.81
C MET A 265 6.69 12.75 -3.89
N LEU A 266 5.66 12.55 -3.06
CA LEU A 266 4.55 13.50 -3.00
C LEU A 266 5.00 14.87 -2.44
N ARG A 267 5.90 14.89 -1.45
CA ARG A 267 6.48 16.14 -0.91
C ARG A 267 7.25 16.90 -1.99
N GLU A 268 8.08 16.21 -2.76
CA GLU A 268 8.82 16.85 -3.86
C GLU A 268 7.88 17.31 -4.98
N ALA A 269 6.85 16.52 -5.31
CA ALA A 269 5.84 16.94 -6.30
C ALA A 269 5.11 18.22 -5.87
N VAL A 270 4.76 18.35 -4.58
CA VAL A 270 4.17 19.57 -4.03
C VAL A 270 5.17 20.72 -4.12
N ARG A 271 6.42 20.51 -3.72
CA ARG A 271 7.49 21.52 -3.82
C ARG A 271 7.65 22.04 -5.25
N VAL A 272 7.85 21.14 -6.22
CA VAL A 272 8.01 21.47 -7.64
C VAL A 272 6.79 22.20 -8.19
N THR A 273 5.58 21.78 -7.80
CA THR A 273 4.35 22.47 -8.21
C THR A 273 4.33 23.90 -7.68
N ARG A 274 4.66 24.12 -6.40
CA ARG A 274 4.61 25.44 -5.77
C ARG A 274 5.73 26.36 -6.26
N GLU A 275 6.89 25.82 -6.58
CA GLU A 275 8.00 26.56 -7.20
C GLU A 275 7.63 27.05 -8.60
N LYS A 276 6.97 26.22 -9.42
CA LYS A 276 6.64 26.55 -10.82
C LYS A 276 5.31 27.27 -11.00
N CYS A 277 4.29 26.89 -10.23
CA CYS A 277 2.92 27.43 -10.35
C CYS A 277 2.59 28.47 -9.27
N GLY A 278 3.48 28.70 -8.30
CA GLY A 278 3.29 29.67 -7.23
C GLY A 278 2.83 29.06 -5.90
N ARG A 279 2.99 29.85 -4.83
CA ARG A 279 2.81 29.40 -3.44
C ARG A 279 1.41 28.91 -3.10
N ASP A 280 0.39 29.30 -3.87
CA ASP A 280 -1.02 28.94 -3.64
C ASP A 280 -1.57 27.93 -4.68
N ALA A 281 -0.70 27.37 -5.52
CA ALA A 281 -1.06 26.37 -6.53
C ALA A 281 -1.56 25.05 -5.94
N GLN A 282 -2.74 24.59 -6.35
CA GLN A 282 -3.32 23.34 -5.85
C GLN A 282 -2.60 22.13 -6.44
N VAL A 283 -2.52 21.04 -5.67
CA VAL A 283 -1.94 19.76 -6.11
C VAL A 283 -2.99 18.67 -5.91
N GLY A 284 -3.25 17.86 -6.92
CA GLY A 284 -4.24 16.78 -6.87
C GLY A 284 -3.88 15.63 -7.79
N PHE A 285 -4.53 14.49 -7.61
CA PHE A 285 -4.45 13.39 -8.58
C PHE A 285 -5.34 13.69 -9.80
N ALA A 286 -4.89 13.26 -10.98
CA ALA A 286 -5.74 13.30 -12.17
C ALA A 286 -6.97 12.41 -11.98
N LYS A 287 -8.12 12.82 -12.55
CA LYS A 287 -9.33 11.97 -12.57
C LYS A 287 -9.05 10.63 -13.25
N GLU A 288 -8.31 10.67 -14.36
CA GLU A 288 -7.80 9.48 -15.05
C GLU A 288 -6.28 9.49 -14.95
N HIS A 289 -5.75 8.75 -13.97
CA HIS A 289 -4.31 8.56 -13.76
C HIS A 289 -3.92 7.12 -14.13
N ALA A 290 -2.64 6.85 -14.39
CA ALA A 290 -2.17 5.54 -14.86
C ALA A 290 -2.68 4.37 -13.99
N ASN A 291 -2.73 4.59 -12.67
CA ASN A 291 -3.18 3.58 -11.72
C ASN A 291 -4.70 3.54 -11.46
N SER A 292 -5.53 4.39 -12.08
CA SER A 292 -6.99 4.46 -11.88
C SER A 292 -7.76 3.70 -12.95
N ALA A 293 -7.08 3.00 -13.86
CA ALA A 293 -7.71 2.32 -14.99
C ALA A 293 -8.84 1.37 -14.52
N THR A 294 -10.08 1.74 -14.84
CA THR A 294 -11.29 0.99 -14.49
C THR A 294 -11.66 0.01 -15.62
N VAL A 295 -10.84 -1.01 -15.80
CA VAL A 295 -11.10 -2.07 -16.81
C VAL A 295 -12.25 -2.99 -16.37
N LEU A 296 -12.42 -3.17 -15.07
CA LEU A 296 -13.45 -4.04 -14.51
C LEU A 296 -14.75 -3.27 -14.19
N PRO A 297 -15.91 -3.96 -14.20
CA PRO A 297 -17.16 -3.40 -13.70
C PRO A 297 -17.03 -2.90 -12.25
N GLU A 298 -17.81 -1.87 -11.92
CA GLU A 298 -17.71 -1.12 -10.67
C GLU A 298 -17.73 -1.98 -9.40
N MET A 299 -18.52 -3.06 -9.40
CA MET A 299 -18.64 -3.97 -8.26
C MET A 299 -17.33 -4.65 -7.85
N PHE A 300 -16.38 -4.80 -8.80
CA PHE A 300 -15.08 -5.43 -8.58
C PHE A 300 -13.96 -4.42 -8.28
N ASN A 301 -14.23 -3.12 -8.41
CA ASN A 301 -13.22 -2.06 -8.20
C ASN A 301 -13.04 -1.66 -6.73
N LYS A 302 -13.71 -2.33 -5.78
CA LYS A 302 -13.64 -1.98 -4.34
C LYS A 302 -12.21 -1.97 -3.79
N VAL A 303 -11.37 -2.92 -4.20
CA VAL A 303 -9.97 -3.01 -3.77
C VAL A 303 -9.18 -1.82 -4.28
N PHE A 304 -9.30 -1.51 -5.58
CA PHE A 304 -8.62 -0.37 -6.20
C PHE A 304 -9.06 0.96 -5.60
N ARG A 305 -10.36 1.15 -5.35
CA ARG A 305 -10.88 2.34 -4.65
C ARG A 305 -10.36 2.53 -3.24
N ARG A 306 -10.02 1.43 -2.54
CA ARG A 306 -9.40 1.52 -1.22
C ARG A 306 -7.97 2.03 -1.32
N ASP A 307 -7.22 1.56 -2.31
CA ASP A 307 -5.85 2.01 -2.55
C ASP A 307 -5.81 3.46 -3.08
N GLU A 308 -6.77 3.85 -3.91
CA GLU A 308 -6.94 5.23 -4.37
C GLU A 308 -7.28 6.18 -3.21
N ARG A 309 -8.18 5.79 -2.31
CA ARG A 309 -8.45 6.56 -1.08
C ARG A 309 -7.21 6.69 -0.20
N ARG A 310 -6.41 5.63 -0.07
CA ARG A 310 -5.13 5.70 0.66
C ARG A 310 -4.14 6.66 0.00
N ALA A 311 -4.12 6.68 -1.33
CA ALA A 311 -3.29 7.62 -2.08
C ALA A 311 -3.74 9.08 -1.87
N ALA A 312 -5.03 9.34 -1.94
CA ALA A 312 -5.61 10.66 -1.65
C ALA A 312 -5.28 11.11 -0.21
N GLN A 313 -5.48 10.23 0.78
CA GLN A 313 -5.12 10.51 2.17
C GLN A 313 -3.62 10.80 2.37
N ALA A 314 -2.75 10.09 1.66
CA ALA A 314 -1.31 10.35 1.70
C ALA A 314 -0.97 11.75 1.15
N LEU A 315 -1.62 12.17 0.04
CA LEU A 315 -1.44 13.50 -0.52
C LEU A 315 -1.99 14.58 0.42
N GLU A 316 -3.17 14.40 1.00
CA GLU A 316 -3.76 15.31 1.99
C GLU A 316 -2.85 15.48 3.21
N THR A 317 -2.23 14.40 3.68
CA THR A 317 -1.28 14.42 4.80
C THR A 317 -0.07 15.27 4.46
N VAL A 318 0.52 15.08 3.27
CA VAL A 318 1.66 15.87 2.79
C VAL A 318 1.30 17.34 2.60
N LEU A 319 0.12 17.65 2.09
CA LEU A 319 -0.37 19.02 1.96
C LEU A 319 -0.57 19.68 3.33
N GLY A 320 -1.15 18.97 4.30
CA GLY A 320 -1.32 19.47 5.66
C GLY A 320 0.00 19.69 6.40
N GLU A 321 0.99 18.81 6.22
CA GLU A 321 2.36 19.01 6.73
C GLU A 321 3.01 20.27 6.13
N TRP A 322 2.84 20.47 4.83
CA TRP A 322 3.39 21.62 4.12
C TRP A 322 2.76 22.95 4.58
N GLU A 323 1.44 22.99 4.76
CA GLU A 323 0.74 24.18 5.27
C GLU A 323 1.14 24.54 6.70
N LYS A 324 1.38 23.54 7.56
CA LYS A 324 1.93 23.78 8.90
C LYS A 324 3.32 24.40 8.86
N ARG A 325 4.17 23.98 7.91
CA ARG A 325 5.52 24.56 7.73
C ARG A 325 5.50 26.00 7.20
N LYS A 326 4.40 26.43 6.58
CA LYS A 326 4.20 27.81 6.08
C LYS A 326 3.81 28.79 7.20
N ARG A 327 3.22 28.31 8.29
CA ARG A 327 2.81 29.12 9.45
C ARG A 327 3.94 29.25 10.46
#